data_AF-A0A951USG4-F1
#
_entry.id   AF-A0A951USG4-F1
#
_cell.length_a   1.000
_cell.length_b   1.000
_cell.length_c   1.000
_cell.angle_alpha   90.00
_cell.angle_beta   90.00
_cell.angle_gamma   90.00
#
_symmetry.space_group_name_H-M   'P 1'
#
loop_
_entity.id
_entity.type
_entity.pdbx_description
1 polymer ?
#
loop_
_entity_poly.entity_id
_entity_poly.type
_entity_poly.pdbx_seq_one_letter_code
_entity_poly.pdbx_strand_id
1 'polypeptide(L)'
;MQHPLQNVNFRLLWLGQSLILCAAQFWLVALTWLVLQKTGSGTAIGTVLLAAAVPRALLTLVGGAISDRHSVVVMGLRWLQTILRRRLNPPENWTLVTGDMQQPLLAEVRIIVAT
;
A
#
# COMPACT_ATOMS: atom_id res chain seq x y z
N MET A 1 -35.20 9.42 3.15
CA MET A 1 -33.86 8.82 2.95
C MET A 1 -33.41 9.21 1.55
N GLN A 2 -32.28 9.89 1.39
CA GLN A 2 -31.77 10.24 0.05
C GLN A 2 -31.28 8.96 -0.63
N HIS A 3 -31.58 8.79 -1.93
CA HIS A 3 -31.23 7.57 -2.64
C HIS A 3 -29.70 7.46 -2.80
N PRO A 4 -29.05 6.32 -2.52
CA PRO A 4 -27.59 6.20 -2.49
C PRO A 4 -26.91 6.61 -3.82
N LEU A 5 -27.59 6.39 -4.95
CA LEU A 5 -27.10 6.81 -6.28
C LEU A 5 -27.12 8.34 -6.51
N GLN A 6 -27.77 9.13 -5.66
CA GLN A 6 -27.75 10.59 -5.75
C GLN A 6 -26.45 11.17 -5.17
N ASN A 7 -25.72 10.42 -4.35
CA ASN A 7 -24.45 10.86 -3.77
C ASN A 7 -23.28 10.61 -4.75
N VAL A 8 -22.60 11.68 -5.15
CA VAL A 8 -21.46 11.63 -6.08
C VAL A 8 -20.31 10.79 -5.53
N ASN A 9 -20.02 10.89 -4.24
CA ASN A 9 -18.93 10.14 -3.61
C ASN A 9 -19.22 8.64 -3.65
N PHE A 10 -20.47 8.24 -3.42
CA PHE A 10 -20.88 6.84 -3.51
C PHE A 10 -20.75 6.31 -4.94
N ARG A 11 -21.17 7.08 -5.94
CA ARG A 11 -21.03 6.70 -7.35
C ARG A 11 -19.58 6.52 -7.78
N LEU A 12 -18.70 7.44 -7.39
CA LEU A 12 -17.27 7.36 -7.70
C LEU A 12 -16.63 6.13 -7.06
N LEU A 13 -16.94 5.86 -5.79
CA LEU A 13 -16.49 4.65 -5.10
C LEU A 13 -16.99 3.38 -5.80
N TRP A 14 -18.28 3.34 -6.13
CA TRP A 14 -18.90 2.18 -6.76
C TRP A 14 -18.30 1.88 -8.14
N LEU A 15 -18.12 2.91 -8.98
CA LEU A 15 -17.50 2.76 -10.30
C LEU A 15 -16.04 2.34 -10.21
N GLY A 16 -15.26 3.00 -9.35
CA GLY A 16 -13.85 2.67 -9.15
C GLY A 16 -13.67 1.24 -8.66
N GLN A 17 -14.44 0.84 -7.63
CA GLN A 17 -14.38 -0.52 -7.10
C GLN A 17 -14.81 -1.56 -8.12
N SER A 18 -15.88 -1.29 -8.88
CA SER A 18 -16.35 -2.22 -9.92
C SER A 18 -15.30 -2.42 -11.01
N LEU A 19 -14.66 -1.33 -11.45
CA LEU A 19 -13.60 -1.39 -12.44
C LEU A 19 -12.37 -2.17 -11.94
N ILE A 20 -11.95 -1.93 -10.69
CA ILE A 20 -10.83 -2.64 -10.07
C ILE A 20 -11.12 -4.14 -9.97
N LEU A 21 -12.31 -4.52 -9.52
CA LEU A 21 -12.70 -5.93 -9.42
C LEU A 21 -12.77 -6.59 -10.80
N CYS A 22 -13.28 -5.89 -11.81
CA CYS A 22 -13.32 -6.35 -13.19
C CYS A 22 -11.91 -6.60 -13.74
N ALA A 23 -11.00 -5.64 -13.58
CA ALA A 23 -9.60 -5.77 -13.99
C ALA A 23 -8.91 -6.96 -13.30
N ALA A 24 -9.19 -7.20 -12.02
CA ALA A 24 -8.64 -8.34 -11.30
C ALA A 24 -9.09 -9.70 -11.87
N GLN A 25 -10.34 -9.83 -12.31
CA GLN A 25 -10.83 -11.05 -12.95
C GLN A 25 -10.15 -11.29 -14.31
N PHE A 26 -10.02 -10.24 -15.12
CA PHE A 26 -9.29 -10.34 -16.39
C PHE A 26 -7.82 -10.72 -16.18
N TRP A 27 -7.16 -10.14 -15.17
CA TRP A 27 -5.80 -10.49 -14.83
C TRP A 27 -5.66 -11.97 -14.43
N LEU A 28 -6.61 -12.51 -13.66
CA LEU A 28 -6.59 -13.92 -13.28
C LEU A 28 -6.70 -14.84 -14.49
N VAL A 29 -7.60 -14.54 -15.43
CA VAL A 29 -7.73 -15.30 -16.69
C VAL A 29 -6.46 -15.21 -17.54
N ALA A 30 -5.88 -14.02 -17.66
CA ALA A 30 -4.63 -13.83 -18.39
C ALA A 30 -3.47 -14.60 -17.76
N LEU A 31 -3.40 -14.64 -16.42
CA LEU A 31 -2.37 -15.38 -15.69
C LEU A 31 -2.49 -16.89 -15.91
N THR A 32 -3.68 -17.47 -15.76
CA THR A 32 -3.86 -18.92 -15.96
C THR A 32 -3.61 -19.32 -17.41
N TRP A 33 -4.02 -18.49 -18.36
CA TRP A 33 -3.71 -18.68 -19.78
C TRP A 33 -2.20 -18.62 -20.06
N LEU A 34 -1.48 -17.68 -19.45
CA LEU A 34 -0.02 -17.59 -19.57
C LEU A 34 0.68 -18.84 -19.01
N VAL A 35 0.27 -19.30 -17.83
CA VAL A 35 0.83 -20.52 -17.22
C VAL A 35 0.58 -21.73 -18.10
N LEU A 36 -0.63 -21.85 -18.65
CA LEU A 36 -0.97 -22.92 -19.59
C LEU A 36 -0.06 -22.89 -20.82
N GLN A 37 0.16 -21.72 -21.42
CA GLN A 37 1.05 -21.58 -22.58
C GLN A 37 2.51 -21.92 -22.26
N LYS A 38 2.99 -21.61 -21.04
CA LYS A 38 4.39 -21.85 -20.65
C LYS A 38 4.66 -23.28 -20.19
N THR A 39 3.69 -23.94 -19.57
CA THR A 39 3.89 -25.27 -18.97
C THR A 39 3.12 -26.39 -19.67
N GLY A 40 2.06 -26.08 -20.40
CA GLY A 40 1.15 -27.05 -21.01
C GLY A 40 0.38 -27.92 -20.01
N SER A 41 0.50 -27.66 -18.70
CA SER A 41 0.03 -28.57 -17.65
C SER A 41 -1.02 -27.91 -16.75
N GLY A 42 -2.18 -28.56 -16.61
CA GLY A 42 -3.25 -28.11 -15.70
C GLY A 42 -2.84 -28.14 -14.22
N THR A 43 -1.91 -29.03 -13.84
CA THR A 43 -1.41 -29.09 -12.45
C THR A 43 -0.61 -27.84 -12.08
N ALA A 44 0.15 -27.28 -13.01
CA ALA A 44 0.91 -26.04 -12.80
C ALA A 44 -0.01 -24.82 -12.62
N ILE A 45 -1.16 -24.79 -13.30
CA ILE A 45 -2.18 -23.76 -13.07
C ILE A 45 -2.73 -23.88 -11.65
N GLY A 46 -3.07 -25.10 -11.23
CA GLY A 46 -3.59 -25.37 -9.89
C GLY A 46 -2.63 -24.93 -8.78
N THR A 47 -1.33 -25.21 -8.92
CA THR A 47 -0.33 -24.80 -7.93
C THR A 47 -0.15 -23.28 -7.85
N VAL A 48 -0.12 -22.58 -8.99
CA VAL A 48 -0.05 -21.11 -9.01
C VAL A 48 -1.29 -20.48 -8.36
N LEU A 49 -2.48 -21.01 -8.68
CA LEU A 49 -3.73 -20.53 -8.08
C LEU A 49 -3.76 -20.78 -6.57
N LEU A 50 -3.33 -21.95 -6.10
CA LEU A 50 -3.21 -22.24 -4.68
C LEU A 50 -2.22 -21.30 -3.98
N ALA A 51 -1.05 -21.08 -4.57
CA ALA A 51 -0.05 -20.16 -4.04
C ALA A 51 -0.56 -18.71 -3.95
N ALA A 52 -1.46 -18.30 -4.85
CA ALA A 52 -2.12 -17.00 -4.77
C ALA A 52 -3.30 -16.98 -3.79
N ALA A 53 -4.07 -18.06 -3.69
CA ALA A 53 -5.29 -18.13 -2.89
C ALA A 53 -5.01 -18.29 -1.40
N VAL A 54 -4.01 -19.08 -1.00
CA VAL A 54 -3.71 -19.37 0.40
C VAL A 54 -3.32 -18.11 1.19
N PRO A 55 -2.33 -17.30 0.76
CA PRO A 55 -2.00 -16.07 1.46
C PRO A 55 -3.17 -15.10 1.48
N ARG A 56 -3.92 -15.01 0.36
CA ARG A 56 -5.11 -14.16 0.29
C ARG A 56 -6.16 -14.56 1.32
N ALA A 57 -6.51 -15.83 1.41
CA ALA A 57 -7.52 -16.32 2.35
C ALA A 57 -7.10 -16.04 3.80
N LEU A 58 -5.84 -16.32 4.14
CA LEU A 58 -5.29 -16.06 5.47
C LEU A 58 -5.31 -14.57 5.80
N LEU A 59 -4.83 -13.73 4.89
CA LEU A 59 -4.79 -12.28 5.10
C LEU A 59 -6.19 -11.66 5.14
N THR A 60 -7.15 -12.16 4.35
CA THR A 60 -8.54 -11.69 4.41
C THR A 60 -9.19 -12.07 5.74
N LEU A 61 -8.95 -13.28 6.25
CA LEU A 61 -9.47 -13.69 7.54
C LEU A 61 -8.90 -12.83 8.68
N VAL A 62 -7.58 -12.66 8.71
CA VAL A 62 -6.90 -11.83 9.71
C VAL A 62 -7.31 -10.36 9.59
N GLY A 63 -7.32 -9.83 8.35
CA GLY A 63 -7.70 -8.46 8.07
C GLY A 63 -9.15 -8.16 8.43
N GLY A 64 -10.07 -9.10 8.17
CA GLY A 64 -11.47 -9.01 8.60
C GLY A 64 -11.59 -8.97 10.13
N ALA A 65 -10.93 -9.91 10.83
CA ALA A 65 -10.93 -9.93 12.29
C ALA A 65 -10.35 -8.65 12.92
N ILE A 66 -9.35 -8.04 12.30
CA ILE A 66 -8.80 -6.74 12.73
C ILE A 66 -9.80 -5.62 12.45
N SER A 67 -10.44 -5.62 11.27
CA SER A 67 -11.42 -4.60 10.86
C SER A 67 -12.66 -4.61 11.76
N ASP A 68 -13.09 -5.77 12.24
CA ASP A 68 -14.25 -5.89 13.12
C ASP A 68 -13.98 -5.32 14.52
N ARG A 69 -12.71 -5.34 14.95
CA ARG A 69 -12.29 -4.89 16.29
C ARG A 69 -11.84 -3.43 16.33
N HIS A 70 -11.34 -2.90 15.21
CA HIS A 70 -10.78 -1.56 15.13
C HIS A 70 -11.52 -0.70 14.11
N SER A 71 -12.13 0.39 14.59
CA SER A 71 -12.65 1.42 13.69
C SER A 71 -11.52 1.98 12.82
N VAL A 72 -11.67 1.84 11.51
CA VAL A 72 -10.68 2.21 10.50
C VAL A 72 -10.27 3.68 10.62
N VAL A 73 -11.22 4.54 11.01
CA VAL A 73 -11.01 5.98 11.26
C VAL A 73 -10.09 6.19 12.46
N VAL A 74 -10.32 5.46 13.55
CA VAL A 74 -9.52 5.58 14.78
C VAL A 74 -8.11 5.04 14.57
N MET A 75 -7.97 3.93 13.83
CA MET A 75 -6.67 3.38 13.46
C MET A 75 -5.88 4.39 12.60
N GLY A 76 -6.48 4.92 11.54
CA GLY A 76 -5.84 5.92 10.67
C GLY A 76 -5.42 7.19 11.42
N LEU A 77 -6.27 7.67 12.33
CA LEU A 77 -5.96 8.84 13.15
C LEU A 77 -4.78 8.59 14.10
N ARG A 78 -4.69 7.40 14.73
CA ARG A 78 -3.57 7.02 15.60
C ARG A 78 -2.25 6.89 14.83
N TRP A 79 -2.29 6.35 13.62
CA TRP A 79 -1.13 6.29 12.73
C TRP A 79 -0.67 7.68 12.32
N LEU A 80 -1.59 8.54 11.90
CA LEU A 80 -1.29 9.93 11.54
C LEU A 80 -0.68 10.69 12.71
N GLN A 81 -1.26 10.57 13.91
CA GLN A 81 -0.74 11.17 15.14
C GLN A 81 0.67 10.68 15.46
N THR A 82 0.95 9.39 15.25
CA THR A 82 2.30 8.83 15.47
C THR A 82 3.33 9.44 14.52
N ILE A 83 2.96 9.60 13.24
CA ILE A 83 3.84 10.20 12.23
C ILE A 83 4.06 11.68 12.53
N LEU A 84 2.99 12.44 12.78
CA LEU A 84 3.07 13.86 13.10
C LEU A 84 3.88 14.11 14.38
N ARG A 85 3.69 13.29 15.41
CA ARG A 85 4.47 13.37 16.65
C ARG A 85 5.96 13.14 16.41
N ARG A 86 6.33 12.18 15.56
CA ARG A 86 7.75 11.96 15.16
C ARG A 86 8.32 13.13 14.35
N ARG A 87 7.50 13.84 13.60
CA ARG A 87 7.92 15.02 12.81
C ARG A 87 8.11 16.26 13.69
N LEU A 88 7.21 16.48 14.66
CA LEU A 88 7.23 17.66 15.52
C LEU A 88 8.17 17.51 16.73
N ASN A 89 8.38 16.29 17.22
CA ASN A 89 9.33 15.99 18.29
C ASN A 89 10.33 14.93 17.81
N PRO A 90 11.32 15.33 16.98
CA PRO A 90 12.34 14.42 16.49
C PRO A 90 13.14 13.85 17.66
N PRO A 91 13.46 12.55 17.67
CA PRO A 91 14.17 11.96 18.79
C PRO A 91 15.56 12.60 19.00
N GLU A 92 15.99 12.69 20.24
CA GLU A 92 17.24 13.38 20.63
C GLU A 92 18.49 12.80 19.96
N ASN A 93 18.46 11.54 19.51
CA ASN A 93 19.58 10.88 18.84
C ASN A 93 19.77 11.26 17.36
N TRP A 94 18.84 11.97 16.71
CA TRP A 94 18.95 12.36 15.30
C TRP A 94 19.75 13.67 15.10
N THR A 95 19.96 14.45 16.15
CA THR A 95 20.79 15.67 16.12
C THR A 95 22.28 15.35 15.98
N LEU A 96 22.71 14.22 16.54
CA LEU A 96 24.08 13.71 16.42
C LEU A 96 24.42 13.28 14.98
N VAL A 97 23.44 12.70 14.25
CA VAL A 97 23.64 12.24 12.87
C VAL A 97 23.53 13.38 11.85
N THR A 98 22.74 14.43 12.14
CA THR A 98 22.60 15.59 11.25
C THR A 98 23.78 16.56 11.35
N GLY A 99 24.39 16.71 12.53
CA GLY A 99 25.60 17.53 12.71
C GLY A 99 26.74 17.16 11.76
N ASP A 100 26.96 15.87 11.55
CA ASP A 100 28.04 15.35 10.69
C ASP A 100 27.76 15.51 9.18
N MET A 101 26.50 15.70 8.78
CA MET A 101 26.12 15.86 7.37
C MET A 101 26.08 17.33 6.90
N GLN A 102 26.08 18.30 7.83
CA GLN A 102 26.10 19.73 7.48
C GLN A 102 27.50 20.24 7.07
N GLN A 103 28.58 19.60 7.56
CA GLN A 103 29.97 20.01 7.31
C GLN A 103 30.49 19.82 5.87
N PRO A 104 30.23 18.72 5.15
CA PRO A 104 30.75 18.54 3.78
C PRO A 104 30.13 19.50 2.76
N LEU A 105 28.84 19.86 2.91
CA LEU A 105 28.14 20.79 2.03
C LEU A 105 28.69 22.22 2.11
N LEU A 106 29.11 22.67 3.31
CA LEU A 106 29.72 23.99 3.48
C LEU A 106 31.15 24.04 2.92
N ALA A 107 31.86 22.90 2.87
CA ALA A 107 33.18 22.81 2.25
C ALA A 107 33.10 22.92 0.72
N GLU A 108 32.14 22.24 0.10
CA GLU A 108 31.92 22.31 -1.36
C GLU A 108 31.49 23.70 -1.82
N VAL A 109 30.60 24.37 -1.09
CA VAL A 109 30.16 25.73 -1.42
C VAL A 109 31.31 26.74 -1.30
N ARG A 110 32.21 26.58 -0.33
CA ARG A 110 33.39 27.46 -0.20
C ARG A 110 34.41 27.28 -1.33
N ILE A 111 34.52 26.07 -1.91
CA ILE A 111 35.40 25.80 -3.05
C ILE A 111 34.88 26.48 -4.32
N ILE A 112 33.55 26.47 -4.54
CA ILE A 112 32.90 27.08 -5.70
C ILE A 112 32.97 28.62 -5.65
N VAL A 113 32.96 29.22 -4.45
CA VAL A 113 33.03 30.68 -4.29
C VAL A 113 34.48 31.22 -4.30
N ALA A 114 35.48 30.35 -4.17
CA ALA A 114 36.90 30.73 -4.10
C ALA A 114 37.69 30.54 -5.42
N THR A 115 37.04 30.16 -6.52
CA THR A 115 37.61 30.05 -7.88
C THR A 115 36.97 31.08 -8.79
#